data_AF-A0A645IFE9-F1
#
_entry.id   AF-A0A645IFE9-F1
#
_cell.length_a   1.000
_cell.length_b   1.000
_cell.length_c   1.000
_cell.angle_alpha   90.00
_cell.angle_beta   90.00
_cell.angle_gamma   90.00
#
_symmetry.space_group_name_H-M   'P 1'
#
loop_
_entity.id
_entity.type
_entity.pdbx_description
1 polymer ?
#
loop_
_entity_poly.entity_id
_entity_poly.type
_entity_poly.pdbx_seq_one_letter_code
_entity_poly.pdbx_strand_id
1 'polypeptide(L)' 'MRTINATEPEAHDYAKYWWPRGHNLGWEHYHIHMIEHFLRCIATGEDIAPWGATFEDGLRCQEIISAALQSSDEGRWINV' A
#
# COMPACT_ATOMS: atom_id res chain seq x y z
N MET A 1 -11.62 23.95 14.02
CA MET A 1 -10.61 23.30 13.16
C MET A 1 -9.74 22.43 14.05
N ARG A 2 -9.58 21.12 13.76
CA ARG A 2 -8.72 20.21 14.53
C ARG A 2 -7.42 20.04 13.77
N THR A 3 -6.29 20.37 14.41
CA THR A 3 -4.97 20.10 13.85
C THR A 3 -4.62 18.65 14.15
N ILE A 4 -4.34 17.86 13.12
CA ILE A 4 -3.88 16.46 13.23
C ILE A 4 -2.41 16.44 12.81
N ASN A 5 -1.57 15.80 13.61
CA ASN A 5 -0.17 15.55 13.23
C ASN A 5 -0.08 14.17 12.57
N ALA A 6 0.50 14.11 11.36
CA ALA A 6 0.66 12.87 10.59
C ALA A 6 1.56 11.81 11.26
N THR A 7 2.22 12.16 12.36
CA THR A 7 3.11 11.29 13.13
C THR A 7 2.58 11.01 14.54
N GLU A 8 1.29 11.25 14.79
CA GLU A 8 0.65 10.93 16.07
C GLU A 8 0.57 9.39 16.26
N PRO A 9 1.31 8.81 17.23
CA PRO A 9 1.44 7.36 17.37
C PRO A 9 0.13 6.61 17.61
N GLU A 10 -0.82 7.26 18.30
CA GLU A 10 -2.10 6.67 18.69
C GLU A 10 -3.13 6.69 17.56
N ALA A 11 -2.90 7.50 16.52
CA ALA A 11 -3.84 7.71 15.42
C ALA A 11 -3.53 6.90 14.16
N HIS A 12 -2.31 6.35 14.04
CA HIS A 12 -1.83 5.68 12.82
C HIS A 12 -1.23 4.31 13.14
N ASP A 13 -1.68 3.28 12.44
CA ASP A 13 -1.42 1.86 12.78
C ASP A 13 0.05 1.52 13.00
N TYR A 14 0.93 2.10 12.18
CA TYR A 14 2.36 1.82 12.22
C TYR A 14 3.22 2.88 12.92
N ALA A 15 2.69 4.07 13.22
CA ALA A 15 3.49 5.17 13.77
C ALA A 15 4.04 4.86 15.17
N LYS A 16 3.28 4.10 15.97
CA LYS A 16 3.67 3.66 17.33
C LYS A 16 4.90 2.78 17.43
N TYR A 17 5.39 2.22 16.32
CA TYR A 17 6.56 1.34 16.31
C TYR A 17 7.89 2.07 16.05
N TRP A 18 7.85 3.40 15.85
CA TRP A 18 9.03 4.18 15.45
C TRP A 18 9.39 5.28 16.44
N TRP A 19 9.12 6.53 16.08
CA TRP A 19 9.64 7.72 16.74
C TRP A 19 8.52 8.51 17.41
N PRO A 20 8.85 9.36 18.40
CA PRO A 20 7.88 10.29 18.97
C PRO A 20 7.31 11.25 17.91
N ARG A 21 6.11 11.75 18.18
CA ARG A 21 5.44 12.76 17.35
C ARG A 21 6.39 13.88 16.90
N GLY A 22 6.26 14.31 15.65
CA GLY A 22 7.08 15.32 14.98
C GLY A 22 8.30 14.76 14.25
N HIS A 23 8.62 13.48 14.40
CA HIS A 23 9.71 12.83 13.68
C HIS A 23 9.14 12.06 12.49
N ASN A 24 9.42 12.57 11.29
CA ASN A 24 8.89 11.99 10.07
C ASN A 24 9.49 10.62 9.79
N LEU A 25 8.70 9.79 9.12
CA LEU A 25 9.15 8.56 8.51
C LEU A 25 9.53 8.82 7.04
N GLY A 26 10.42 7.98 6.53
CA GLY A 26 10.81 7.94 5.13
C GLY A 26 10.22 6.74 4.37
N TRP A 27 10.51 6.69 3.06
CA TRP A 27 10.08 5.65 2.13
C TRP A 27 10.53 4.23 2.56
N GLU A 28 11.66 4.13 3.23
CA GLU A 28 12.21 2.90 3.78
C GLU A 28 11.33 2.28 4.88
N HIS A 29 10.60 3.11 5.65
CA HIS A 29 9.74 2.61 6.73
C HIS A 29 8.54 1.86 6.16
N TYR A 30 8.02 2.30 5.02
CA TYR A 30 6.98 1.58 4.29
C TYR A 30 7.44 0.17 3.86
N HIS A 31 8.69 0.04 3.39
CA HIS A 31 9.23 -1.27 3.00
C HIS A 31 9.34 -2.21 4.20
N ILE A 32 9.73 -1.66 5.35
CA ILE A 32 9.82 -2.44 6.59
C ILE A 32 8.42 -2.90 7.02
N HIS A 33 7.39 -2.04 6.93
CA HIS A 33 6.00 -2.41 7.20
C HIS A 33 5.47 -3.48 6.27
N MET A 34 5.73 -3.33 4.97
CA MET A 34 5.32 -4.30 3.96
C MET A 34 5.92 -5.69 4.23
N ILE A 35 7.22 -5.76 4.54
CA ILE A 35 7.91 -7.02 4.82
C ILE A 35 7.43 -7.62 6.14
N GLU A 36 7.28 -6.81 7.20
CA GLU A 36 6.73 -7.29 8.49
C GLU A 36 5.35 -7.91 8.30
N HIS A 37 4.44 -7.21 7.63
CA HIS A 37 3.08 -7.68 7.41
C HIS A 37 3.05 -8.99 6.62
N PHE A 38 3.84 -9.07 5.53
CA PHE A 38 3.95 -10.26 4.71
C PHE A 38 4.47 -11.47 5.50
N LEU A 39 5.57 -11.29 6.24
CA LEU A 39 6.16 -12.36 7.04
C LEU A 39 5.24 -12.80 8.19
N ARG A 40 4.51 -11.86 8.81
CA ARG A 40 3.53 -12.18 9.85
C ARG A 40 2.40 -13.05 9.29
N CYS A 41 1.80 -12.68 8.16
CA CYS A 41 0.75 -13.48 7.53
C CYS A 41 1.23 -14.90 7.17
N ILE A 42 2.47 -15.06 6.71
CA ILE A 42 3.07 -16.39 6.49
C ILE A 42 3.15 -17.18 7.81
N ALA A 43 3.64 -16.53 8.87
CA ALA A 43 3.86 -17.19 10.16
C ALA A 43 2.54 -17.56 10.88
N THR A 44 1.50 -16.75 10.72
CA THR A 44 0.20 -16.94 11.40
C THR A 44 -0.84 -17.65 10.53
N GLY A 45 -0.63 -17.73 9.21
CA GLY A 45 -1.62 -18.20 8.26
C GLY A 45 -2.80 -17.23 8.08
N GLU A 46 -2.66 -15.98 8.52
CA GLU A 46 -3.67 -14.93 8.30
C GLU A 46 -3.68 -14.47 6.83
N ASP A 47 -4.83 -13.96 6.38
CA ASP A 47 -4.94 -13.36 5.06
C ASP A 47 -4.07 -12.09 4.95
N ILE A 48 -3.52 -11.85 3.76
CA ILE A 48 -2.76 -10.64 3.44
C ILE A 48 -3.72 -9.44 3.24
N ALA A 49 -4.95 -9.70 2.81
CA ALA A 49 -5.95 -8.66 2.59
C ALA A 49 -6.55 -8.13 3.91
N PRO A 50 -7.00 -6.86 3.96
CA PRO A 50 -6.99 -5.86 2.89
C PRO A 50 -5.70 -5.03 2.83
N TRP A 51 -4.70 -5.34 3.67
CA TRP A 51 -3.54 -4.47 3.88
C TRP A 51 -2.43 -4.67 2.86
N GLY A 52 -2.17 -5.91 2.44
CA GLY A 52 -1.33 -6.23 1.30
C GLY A 52 -2.16 -6.68 0.09
N ALA A 53 -1.61 -6.44 -1.10
CA ALA A 53 -2.24 -6.82 -2.36
C ALA A 53 -2.10 -8.33 -2.61
N THR A 54 -3.15 -8.92 -3.16
CA THR A 54 -3.13 -10.31 -3.64
C THR A 54 -2.61 -10.40 -5.07
N PHE A 55 -2.40 -11.61 -5.57
CA PHE A 55 -2.10 -11.80 -7.00
C PHE A 55 -3.27 -11.42 -7.91
N GLU A 56 -4.52 -11.53 -7.44
CA GLU A 56 -5.68 -11.09 -8.22
C GLU A 56 -5.68 -9.55 -8.37
N ASP A 57 -5.32 -8.82 -7.32
CA ASP A 57 -5.15 -7.36 -7.41
C ASP A 57 -4.03 -7.00 -8.40
N GLY A 58 -2.93 -7.76 -8.38
CA GLY A 58 -1.85 -7.61 -9.36
C GLY A 58 -2.29 -7.86 -10.80
N LEU A 59 -3.14 -8.87 -11.04
CA LEU A 59 -3.72 -9.15 -12.35
C LEU A 59 -4.59 -7.98 -12.82
N ARG A 60 -5.49 -7.48 -11.96
CA ARG A 60 -6.35 -6.32 -12.28
C ARG A 60 -5.52 -5.07 -12.62
N CYS A 61 -4.42 -4.84 -11.90
CA CYS A 61 -3.49 -3.77 -12.26
C CYS A 61 -2.87 -3.98 -13.65
N GLN A 62 -2.51 -5.21 -14.01
CA GLN A 62 -1.95 -5.51 -15.33
C GLN A 62 -2.97 -5.34 -16.46
N GLU A 63 -4.25 -5.65 -16.23
CA GLU A 63 -5.32 -5.41 -17.21
C GLU A 63 -5.45 -3.92 -17.52
N ILE A 64 -5.41 -3.06 -16.49
CA ILE A 64 -5.43 -1.60 -16.66
C ILE A 64 -4.19 -1.12 -17.43
N ILE A 65 -2.99 -1.60 -17.08
CA ILE A 65 -1.75 -1.24 -17.78
C ILE A 65 -1.84 -1.64 -19.26
N SER A 66 -2.33 -2.84 -19.54
CA SER A 66 -2.49 -3.36 -20.91
C SER A 66 -3.47 -2.52 -21.71
N ALA A 67 -4.62 -2.16 -21.13
CA ALA A 67 -5.61 -1.29 -21.78
C ALA A 67 -5.08 0.12 -22.01
N ALA A 68 -4.25 0.66 -21.12
CA ALA A 68 -3.60 1.97 -21.30
C ALA A 68 -2.62 1.95 -22.50
N LEU A 69 -1.84 0.88 -22.65
CA LEU A 69 -0.96 0.71 -23.80
C LEU A 69 -1.76 0.60 -25.10
N GLN A 70 -2.81 -0.22 -25.12
CA GLN A 70 -3.69 -0.35 -26.29
C GLN A 70 -4.39 0.97 -26.64
N SER A 71 -4.82 1.74 -25.64
CA SER A 71 -5.42 3.07 -25.84
C SER A 71 -4.44 4.04 -26.51
N SER A 72 -3.17 4.02 -26.11
CA SER A 72 -2.11 4.82 -26.72
C SER A 72 -1.90 4.48 -28.20
N ASP A 73 -1.95 3.20 -28.56
CA ASP A 73 -1.75 2.74 -29.94
C ASP A 73 -2.96 3.04 -30.83
N GLU A 74 -4.18 2.90 -30.32
CA GLU A 74 -5.41 3.04 -31.10
C GLU A 74 -6.01 4.45 -31.07
N GLY A 75 -5.55 5.32 -30.16
CA GLY A 75 -6.08 6.68 -30.01
C GLY A 75 -7.53 6.72 -29.54
N ARG A 76 -8.00 5.71 -28.80
CA ARG A 76 -9.37 5.62 -28.26
C ARG A 76 -9.39 4.97 -26.89
N TRP A 77 -10.48 5.20 -26.15
CA TRP A 77 -10.73 4.51 -24.88
C TRP A 77 -10.88 2.99 -25.06
N ILE A 78 -10.26 2.23 -24.14
CA ILE A 78 -10.36 0.78 -24.00
C ILE A 78 -11.07 0.50 -22.67
N ASN A 79 -12.06 -0.39 -22.68
CA ASN A 79 -12.76 -0.82 -21.47
C ASN A 79 -11.95 -1.92 -20.77
N VAL A 80 -11.92 -1.86 -19.43
CA VAL A 80 -11.35 -2.86 -18.53
C VAL A 80 -12.49 -3.42 -17.70
#